data_AF-A0A356KPH3-F1
#
_entry.id   AF-A0A356KPH3-F1
#
_cell.length_a   1.000
_cell.length_b   1.000
_cell.length_c   1.000
_cell.angle_alpha   90.00
_cell.angle_beta   90.00
_cell.angle_gamma   90.00
#
_symmetry.space_group_name_H-M   'P 1'
#
loop_
_entity.id
_entity.type
_entity.pdbx_description
1 polymer ?
#
loop_
_entity_poly.entity_id
_entity_poly.type
_entity_poly.pdbx_seq_one_letter_code
_entity_poly.pdbx_strand_id
1 'polypeptide(L)'
;MATRPNVSVAVKRDEPVERALRRFKRLCERAGISKIVRGKRYYEKPSDVKRREERKSLRNRRRAERKARERMQRKLERARKQQRSKNKPHSTELSTVFGQPFPQALVDAQSAPRPSFSESRDDDRGDRRRDYRDRDRDRDRDRGDRDYRDRDRDR
;
A
#
# COMPACT_ATOMS: atom_id res chain seq x y z
N MET A 1 22.72 -1.21 28.02
CA MET A 1 21.59 -1.23 28.97
C MET A 1 20.39 -0.52 28.34
N ALA A 2 19.22 -1.17 28.26
CA ALA A 2 18.03 -0.51 27.73
C ALA A 2 17.51 0.52 28.73
N THR A 3 17.54 1.80 28.37
CA THR A 3 16.97 2.90 29.15
C THR A 3 15.48 2.67 29.39
N ARG A 4 15.06 2.63 30.65
CA ARG A 4 13.64 2.54 31.03
C ARG A 4 12.93 3.78 30.50
N PRO A 5 11.86 3.66 29.69
CA PRO A 5 11.16 4.83 29.19
C PRO A 5 10.42 5.52 30.34
N ASN A 6 10.86 6.73 30.67
CA ASN A 6 10.23 7.64 31.61
C ASN A 6 9.53 8.78 30.84
N VAL A 7 8.39 9.24 31.35
CA VAL A 7 7.61 10.33 30.75
C VAL A 7 7.29 11.34 31.84
N SER A 8 7.65 12.60 31.62
CA SER A 8 7.28 13.73 32.46
C SER A 8 6.52 14.78 31.65
N VAL A 9 5.57 15.47 32.29
CA VAL A 9 4.81 16.58 31.72
C VAL A 9 4.79 17.71 32.73
N ALA A 10 5.36 18.86 32.36
CA ALA A 10 5.21 20.08 33.12
C ALA A 10 3.84 20.70 32.81
N VAL A 11 3.05 20.97 33.85
CA VAL A 11 1.74 21.61 33.73
C VAL A 11 1.92 23.12 33.86
N LYS A 12 1.33 23.88 32.93
CA LYS A 12 1.30 25.35 32.99
C LYS A 12 0.10 25.80 33.83
N ARG A 13 0.22 26.96 34.49
CA ARG A 13 -0.80 27.47 35.42
C ARG A 13 -2.15 27.77 34.73
N ASP A 14 -2.14 28.19 33.47
CA ASP A 14 -3.34 28.55 32.71
C ASP A 14 -3.89 27.42 31.81
N GLU A 15 -3.53 26.17 32.08
CA GLU A 15 -3.97 25.04 31.26
C GLU A 15 -5.05 24.20 31.96
N PRO A 16 -6.16 23.87 31.27
CA PRO A 16 -7.14 22.94 31.82
C PRO A 16 -6.51 21.57 32.02
N VAL A 17 -6.75 20.95 33.18
CA VAL A 17 -6.16 19.67 33.61
C VAL A 17 -6.32 18.57 32.55
N GLU A 18 -7.47 18.52 31.87
CA GLU A 18 -7.71 17.57 30.79
C GLU A 18 -6.70 17.67 29.64
N ARG A 19 -6.26 18.88 29.30
CA ARG A 19 -5.31 19.10 28.20
C ARG A 19 -3.92 18.59 28.59
N ALA A 20 -3.52 18.77 29.85
CA ALA A 20 -2.29 18.18 30.39
C ALA A 20 -2.33 16.65 30.36
N LEU A 21 -3.44 16.04 30.77
CA LEU A 21 -3.63 14.58 30.74
C LEU A 21 -3.59 14.01 29.31
N ARG A 22 -4.20 14.71 28.34
CA ARG A 22 -4.13 14.31 26.92
C ARG A 22 -2.70 14.32 26.40
N ARG A 23 -1.88 15.30 26.77
CA ARG A 23 -0.45 15.33 26.40
C ARG A 23 0.33 14.21 27.06
N PHE A 24 0.10 13.95 28.34
CA PHE A 24 0.73 12.84 29.06
C PHE A 24 0.41 11.50 28.40
N LYS A 25 -0.87 11.24 28.09
CA LYS A 25 -1.28 10.01 27.39
C LYS A 25 -0.58 9.85 26.04
N ARG A 26 -0.51 10.92 25.24
CA ARG A 26 0.21 10.91 23.95
C ARG A 26 1.70 10.63 24.13
N LEU A 27 2.33 11.19 25.16
CA LEU A 27 3.75 10.93 25.45
C LEU A 27 3.98 9.49 25.90
N CYS A 28 3.10 8.91 26.71
CA CYS A 28 3.13 7.49 27.08
C CYS A 28 2.97 6.56 25.87
N GLU A 29 2.08 6.91 24.93
CA GLU A 29 1.90 6.19 23.67
C GLU A 29 3.13 6.31 22.75
N ARG A 30 3.73 7.51 22.68
CA ARG A 30 4.95 7.79 21.90
C ARG A 30 6.16 7.05 22.46
N ALA A 31 6.34 7.09 23.78
CA ALA A 31 7.37 6.34 24.49
C ALA A 31 7.13 4.82 24.44
N GLY A 32 5.96 4.37 23.98
CA GLY A 32 5.63 2.97 23.83
C GLY A 32 5.39 2.24 25.15
N ILE A 33 5.24 2.96 26.26
CA ILE A 33 5.04 2.40 27.61
C ILE A 33 3.84 1.45 27.61
N SER A 34 2.72 1.84 26.98
CA SER A 34 1.52 1.01 26.89
C SER A 34 1.75 -0.31 26.16
N LYS A 35 2.65 -0.35 25.17
CA LYS A 35 3.00 -1.58 24.44
C LYS A 35 3.88 -2.49 25.28
N ILE A 36 4.82 -1.91 26.02
CA ILE A 36 5.71 -2.64 26.94
C ILE A 36 4.89 -3.28 28.06
N VAL A 37 4.00 -2.51 28.69
CA VAL A 37 3.12 -3.02 29.75
C VAL A 37 2.30 -4.20 29.23
N ARG A 38 1.72 -4.11 28.03
CA ARG A 38 0.97 -5.22 27.40
C ARG A 38 1.83 -6.45 27.11
N GLY A 39 3.07 -6.26 26.65
CA GLY A 39 3.99 -7.35 26.35
C GLY A 39 4.58 -8.04 27.59
N LYS A 40 4.62 -7.35 28.73
CA LYS A 40 5.15 -7.87 30.00
C LYS A 40 4.09 -8.42 30.96
N ARG A 41 2.81 -8.48 30.56
CA ARG A 41 1.72 -8.96 31.43
C ARG A 41 1.84 -10.44 31.77
N TYR A 42 2.51 -11.21 30.93
CA TYR A 42 2.74 -12.63 31.09
C TYR A 42 4.21 -12.93 30.81
N TYR A 43 4.72 -13.99 31.45
CA TYR A 43 6.03 -14.52 31.08
C TYR A 43 5.95 -15.11 29.67
N GLU A 44 6.94 -14.81 28.85
CA GLU A 44 7.11 -15.42 27.56
C GLU A 44 8.49 -16.05 27.49
N LYS A 45 8.53 -17.30 27.01
CA LYS A 45 9.78 -18.02 26.82
C LYS A 45 10.68 -17.25 25.83
N PRO A 46 12.01 -17.22 26.03
CA PRO A 46 12.92 -16.44 25.19
C PRO A 46 12.91 -16.88 23.71
N SER A 47 12.61 -18.14 23.42
CA SER A 47 12.39 -18.66 22.07
C SER A 47 11.18 -18.02 21.39
N ASP A 48 10.08 -17.85 22.11
CA ASP A 48 8.86 -17.22 21.62
C ASP A 48 9.04 -15.74 21.34
N VAL A 49 9.80 -15.05 22.20
CA VAL A 49 10.19 -13.65 21.99
C VAL A 49 10.87 -13.49 20.64
N LYS A 50 11.94 -14.27 20.38
CA LYS A 50 12.71 -14.25 19.13
C LYS A 50 11.83 -14.54 17.93
N ARG A 51 11.05 -15.63 17.99
CA ARG A 51 10.13 -16.04 16.92
C ARG A 51 9.10 -14.97 16.59
N ARG A 52 8.55 -14.28 17.60
CA ARG A 52 7.62 -13.18 17.37
C ARG A 52 8.30 -11.97 16.71
N GLU A 53 9.50 -11.63 17.14
CA GLU A 53 10.28 -10.51 16.59
C GLU A 53 10.62 -10.75 15.12
N GLU A 54 11.04 -11.96 14.77
CA GLU A 54 11.29 -12.37 13.38
C GLU A 54 10.05 -12.23 12.51
N ARG A 55 8.91 -12.79 12.95
CA ARG A 55 7.63 -12.65 12.20
C ARG A 55 7.22 -11.20 12.03
N LYS A 56 7.38 -10.39 13.09
CA LYS A 56 7.09 -8.95 13.05
C LYS A 56 7.99 -8.22 12.07
N SER A 57 9.28 -8.56 12.04
CA SER A 57 10.26 -8.00 11.10
C SER A 57 9.91 -8.34 9.65
N LEU A 58 9.66 -9.62 9.36
CA LEU A 58 9.26 -10.10 8.03
C LEU A 58 7.99 -9.40 7.54
N ARG A 59 6.97 -9.29 8.40
CA ARG A 59 5.72 -8.58 8.08
C ARG A 59 5.95 -7.10 7.77
N ASN A 60 6.80 -6.44 8.56
CA ASN A 60 7.13 -5.03 8.33
C ASN A 60 7.90 -4.83 7.03
N ARG A 61 8.86 -5.71 6.72
CA ARG A 61 9.62 -5.69 5.46
C ARG A 61 8.72 -5.83 4.24
N ARG A 62 7.87 -6.86 4.20
CA ARG A 62 6.87 -7.06 3.13
C ARG A 62 5.96 -5.83 2.94
N ARG A 63 5.51 -5.22 4.04
CA ARG A 63 4.67 -4.01 3.99
C ARG A 63 5.43 -2.80 3.44
N ALA A 64 6.70 -2.64 3.79
CA ALA A 64 7.55 -1.56 3.29
C ALA A 64 7.81 -1.70 1.79
N GLU A 65 8.15 -2.91 1.34
CA GLU A 65 8.34 -3.24 -0.08
C GLU A 65 7.10 -2.93 -0.91
N ARG A 66 5.91 -3.35 -0.44
CA ARG A 66 4.64 -3.05 -1.13
C ARG A 66 4.42 -1.55 -1.30
N LYS A 67 4.63 -0.77 -0.23
CA LYS A 67 4.50 0.69 -0.27
C LYS A 67 5.54 1.34 -1.19
N ALA A 68 6.77 0.81 -1.24
CA ALA A 68 7.81 1.30 -2.13
C ALA A 68 7.44 1.05 -3.59
N ARG A 69 6.92 -0.14 -3.92
CA ARG A 69 6.41 -0.47 -5.27
C ARG A 69 5.28 0.46 -5.69
N GLU A 70 4.30 0.68 -4.81
CA GLU A 70 3.17 1.60 -5.06
C GLU A 70 3.66 3.04 -5.32
N ARG A 71 4.62 3.53 -4.54
CA ARG A 71 5.25 4.85 -4.75
C ARG A 71 5.96 4.93 -6.09
N MET A 72 6.68 3.87 -6.48
CA MET A 72 7.39 3.80 -7.75
C MET A 72 6.41 3.80 -8.93
N GLN A 73 5.35 2.99 -8.87
CA GLN A 73 4.29 2.95 -9.89
C GLN A 73 3.67 4.34 -10.09
N ARG A 74 3.31 5.04 -9.00
CA ARG A 74 2.78 6.41 -9.08
C ARG A 74 3.78 7.39 -9.69
N LYS A 75 5.08 7.21 -9.46
CA LYS A 75 6.13 8.05 -10.07
C LYS A 75 6.22 7.81 -11.58
N LEU A 76 6.21 6.54 -12.00
CA LEU A 76 6.24 6.14 -13.42
C LEU A 76 4.99 6.63 -14.16
N GLU A 77 3.81 6.50 -13.55
CA GLU A 77 2.55 6.98 -14.11
C GLU A 77 2.57 8.50 -14.33
N ARG A 78 3.04 9.26 -13.33
CA ARG A 78 3.22 10.71 -13.44
C ARG A 78 4.17 11.10 -14.57
N ALA A 79 5.30 10.41 -14.68
CA ALA A 79 6.26 10.64 -15.75
C ALA A 79 5.65 10.34 -17.13
N ARG A 80 4.91 9.23 -17.28
CA ARG A 80 4.20 8.89 -18.52
C ARG A 80 3.17 9.95 -18.91
N LYS A 81 2.41 10.48 -17.94
CA LYS A 81 1.43 11.55 -18.18
C LYS A 81 2.07 12.85 -18.65
N GLN A 82 3.24 13.22 -18.09
CA GLN A 82 4.01 14.39 -18.52
C GLN A 82 4.55 14.25 -19.95
N GLN A 83 5.01 13.06 -20.34
CA GLN A 83 5.44 12.81 -21.72
C GLN A 83 4.26 12.92 -22.70
N ARG A 84 3.09 12.39 -22.31
CA ARG A 84 1.88 12.47 -23.13
C ARG A 84 1.34 13.90 -23.29
N SER A 85 1.53 14.78 -22.31
CA SER A 85 1.18 16.21 -22.45
C SER A 85 2.17 16.98 -23.31
N LYS A 86 3.46 16.60 -23.33
CA LYS A 86 4.48 17.21 -24.20
C LYS A 86 4.30 16.79 -25.66
N ASN A 87 3.95 15.53 -25.91
CA ASN A 87 3.68 14.99 -27.24
C ASN A 87 2.22 15.16 -27.68
N LYS A 88 1.46 16.05 -27.03
CA LYS A 88 0.10 16.38 -27.44
C LYS A 88 0.23 17.18 -28.76
N PRO A 89 -0.27 16.70 -29.90
CA PRO A 89 -0.15 17.45 -31.15
C PRO A 89 -0.83 18.80 -30.99
N HIS A 90 -0.09 19.87 -31.25
CA HIS A 90 -0.66 21.20 -31.40
C HIS A 90 -1.61 21.11 -32.60
N SER A 91 -2.90 21.38 -32.41
CA SER A 91 -3.83 21.51 -33.52
C SER A 91 -3.35 22.73 -34.33
N THR A 92 -2.53 22.49 -35.34
CA THR A 92 -2.26 23.48 -36.37
C THR A 92 -3.55 23.62 -37.15
N GLU A 93 -4.31 24.65 -36.77
CA GLU A 93 -5.11 25.52 -37.62
C GLU A 93 -5.17 25.04 -39.07
N LEU A 94 -6.30 24.48 -39.49
CA LEU A 94 -6.65 24.41 -40.91
C LEU A 94 -7.09 25.80 -41.35
N SER A 95 -6.12 26.70 -41.51
CA SER A 95 -6.25 27.88 -42.34
C SER A 95 -6.39 27.43 -43.80
N THR A 96 -7.47 27.86 -44.46
CA THR A 96 -7.49 28.48 -45.81
C THR A 96 -6.63 27.75 -46.87
N VAL A 97 -7.18 27.14 -47.94
CA VAL A 97 -7.78 27.82 -49.11
C VAL A 97 -8.54 26.78 -49.95
N PHE A 98 -9.77 27.17 -50.33
CA PHE A 98 -10.50 26.87 -51.57
C PHE A 98 -9.80 26.00 -52.66
N GLY A 99 -10.44 24.90 -53.07
CA GLY A 99 -10.31 24.34 -54.42
C GLY A 99 -9.24 23.26 -54.66
N GLN A 100 -9.62 21.99 -54.47
CA GLN A 100 -9.04 20.84 -55.16
C GLN A 100 -10.18 19.86 -55.51
N PRO A 101 -10.24 19.27 -56.72
CA PRO A 101 -11.28 18.32 -57.11
C PRO A 101 -11.05 16.94 -56.48
N PHE A 102 -12.15 16.31 -56.07
CA PHE A 102 -12.21 14.93 -55.56
C PHE A 102 -11.66 13.92 -56.60
N PRO A 103 -10.65 13.08 -56.29
CA PRO A 103 -10.25 12.01 -57.19
C PRO A 103 -11.28 10.87 -57.20
N GLN A 104 -11.62 10.47 -58.42
CA GLN A 104 -12.76 9.64 -58.81
C GLN A 104 -12.50 8.12 -58.70
N ALA A 105 -11.82 7.69 -57.63
CA ALA A 105 -11.68 6.26 -57.35
C ALA A 105 -12.84 5.78 -56.46
N LEU A 106 -14.05 5.88 -57.02
CA LEU A 106 -15.27 5.27 -56.53
C LEU A 106 -15.64 4.17 -57.51
N VAL A 107 -15.13 2.97 -57.28
CA VAL A 107 -15.79 1.66 -57.43
C VAL A 107 -14.76 0.62 -56.96
N ASP A 108 -15.22 -0.46 -56.31
CA ASP A 108 -14.43 -1.64 -55.86
C ASP A 108 -14.02 -1.73 -54.38
N ALA A 109 -14.71 -1.06 -53.46
CA ALA A 109 -14.55 -1.32 -52.02
C ALA A 109 -15.88 -1.63 -51.31
N GLN A 110 -16.68 -2.57 -51.84
CA GLN A 110 -17.87 -3.11 -51.16
C GLN A 110 -17.62 -4.41 -50.37
N SER A 111 -16.38 -4.82 -50.09
CA SER A 111 -16.13 -6.02 -49.27
C SER A 111 -15.03 -5.90 -48.20
N ALA A 112 -14.58 -4.70 -47.85
CA ALA A 112 -13.73 -4.55 -46.67
C ALA A 112 -14.61 -4.55 -45.41
N PRO A 113 -14.53 -5.56 -44.52
CA PRO A 113 -15.18 -5.47 -43.22
C PRO A 113 -14.61 -4.26 -42.48
N ARG A 114 -15.50 -3.43 -41.91
CA ARG A 114 -15.11 -2.31 -41.05
C ARG A 114 -14.05 -2.80 -40.08
N PRO A 115 -12.91 -2.10 -39.88
CA PRO A 115 -12.01 -2.45 -38.80
C PRO A 115 -12.84 -2.33 -37.53
N SER A 116 -13.13 -3.48 -36.90
CA SER A 116 -13.66 -3.52 -35.56
C SER A 116 -12.65 -2.75 -34.73
N PHE A 117 -13.04 -1.55 -34.30
CA PHE A 117 -12.36 -0.87 -33.22
C PHE A 117 -12.59 -1.76 -32.01
N SER A 118 -11.74 -2.77 -31.87
CA SER A 118 -11.50 -3.47 -30.64
C SER A 118 -10.90 -2.42 -29.74
N GLU A 119 -11.78 -1.71 -29.04
CA GLU A 119 -11.41 -1.03 -27.82
C GLU A 119 -10.91 -2.15 -26.91
N SER A 120 -9.61 -2.42 -26.98
CA SER A 120 -8.86 -3.06 -25.92
C SER A 120 -9.00 -2.13 -24.72
N ARG A 121 -10.16 -2.21 -24.08
CA ARG A 121 -10.27 -1.99 -22.65
C ARG A 121 -9.32 -3.03 -22.09
N ASP A 122 -8.06 -2.63 -21.93
CA ASP A 122 -7.13 -3.26 -21.03
C ASP A 122 -7.80 -3.12 -19.66
N ASP A 123 -8.74 -4.02 -19.41
CA ASP A 123 -9.33 -4.36 -18.15
C ASP A 123 -8.12 -4.87 -17.36
N ASP A 124 -7.39 -3.93 -16.74
CA ASP A 124 -6.40 -4.14 -15.69
C ASP A 124 -7.14 -4.65 -14.44
N ARG A 125 -7.94 -5.70 -14.63
CA ARG A 125 -8.48 -6.56 -13.59
C ARG A 125 -7.28 -7.36 -13.10
N GLY A 126 -6.39 -6.68 -12.40
CA GLY A 126 -5.27 -7.28 -11.70
C GLY A 126 -5.74 -8.58 -11.07
N ASP A 127 -5.03 -9.65 -11.43
CA ASP A 127 -5.28 -11.03 -11.07
C ASP A 127 -5.59 -11.17 -9.57
N ARG A 128 -6.89 -11.07 -9.21
CA ARG A 128 -7.37 -11.31 -7.84
C ARG A 128 -7.41 -12.80 -7.51
N ARG A 129 -7.06 -13.70 -8.44
CA ARG A 129 -7.10 -15.15 -8.26
C ARG A 129 -5.79 -15.70 -7.68
N ARG A 130 -4.65 -15.02 -7.90
CA ARG A 130 -3.39 -15.32 -7.20
C ARG A 130 -3.44 -15.07 -5.68
N ASP A 131 -4.40 -14.29 -5.21
CA ASP A 131 -4.43 -13.76 -3.85
C ASP A 131 -5.17 -14.66 -2.83
N TYR A 132 -5.74 -15.80 -3.25
CA TYR A 132 -6.40 -16.77 -2.35
C TYR A 132 -5.46 -17.93 -1.95
N ARG A 133 -4.70 -18.50 -2.88
CA ARG A 133 -3.77 -19.63 -2.57
C ARG A 133 -2.61 -19.21 -1.64
N ASP A 134 -2.14 -17.97 -1.74
CA ASP A 134 -1.10 -17.45 -0.85
C ASP A 134 -1.65 -17.04 0.52
N ARG A 135 -2.93 -16.62 0.58
CA ARG A 135 -3.58 -16.22 1.83
C ARG A 135 -3.89 -17.41 2.75
N ASP A 136 -4.21 -18.56 2.18
CA ASP A 136 -4.44 -19.79 2.95
C ASP A 136 -3.12 -20.46 3.39
N ARG A 137 -2.06 -20.42 2.59
CA ARG A 137 -0.71 -20.87 3.02
C ARG A 137 -0.16 -20.11 4.23
N ASP A 138 -0.35 -18.79 4.27
CA ASP A 138 0.08 -17.98 5.41
C ASP A 138 -0.81 -18.23 6.65
N ARG A 139 -2.09 -18.60 6.48
CA ARG A 139 -2.98 -18.98 7.60
C ARG A 139 -2.62 -20.31 8.24
N ASP A 140 -2.26 -21.31 7.45
CA ASP A 140 -1.96 -22.65 7.96
C ASP A 140 -0.63 -22.70 8.74
N ARG A 141 0.36 -21.87 8.37
CA ARG A 141 1.57 -21.65 9.19
C ARG A 141 1.25 -21.02 10.55
N ASP A 142 0.26 -20.13 10.62
CA ASP A 142 -0.16 -19.49 11.88
C ASP A 142 -1.08 -20.40 12.74
N ARG A 143 -1.64 -21.48 12.20
CA ARG A 143 -2.44 -22.48 12.94
C ARG A 143 -1.56 -23.49 13.68
N GLY A 144 -0.53 -24.05 13.03
CA GLY A 144 0.36 -25.04 13.67
C GLY A 144 1.15 -24.48 14.87
N ASP A 145 1.31 -23.16 14.96
CA ASP A 145 1.96 -22.49 16.08
C ASP A 145 1.00 -22.12 17.24
N ARG A 146 -0.33 -22.16 17.05
CA ARG A 146 -1.31 -21.97 18.14
C ARG A 146 -1.35 -23.18 19.07
N ASP A 147 -1.31 -24.38 18.49
CA ASP A 147 -1.34 -25.65 19.23
C ASP A 147 -0.12 -25.82 20.16
N TYR A 148 0.98 -25.11 19.88
CA TYR A 148 2.15 -25.04 20.77
C TYR A 148 1.94 -24.16 22.00
N ARG A 149 1.11 -23.09 21.92
CA ARG A 149 0.88 -22.17 23.05
C ARG A 149 -0.09 -22.74 24.07
N ASP A 150 -1.04 -23.56 23.62
CA ASP A 150 -2.04 -24.14 24.51
C ASP A 150 -1.50 -25.40 25.23
N ARG A 151 -0.54 -26.11 24.64
CA ARG A 151 0.08 -27.31 25.26
C ARG A 151 0.91 -27.03 26.52
N ASP A 152 1.43 -25.81 26.66
CA ASP A 152 2.25 -25.38 27.80
C ASP A 152 1.45 -24.56 28.83
N ARG A 153 0.14 -24.35 28.60
CA ARG A 153 -0.73 -23.61 29.52
C ARG A 153 -1.29 -24.51 30.64
N ASP A 154 -1.28 -25.82 30.43
CA ASP A 154 -1.86 -26.85 31.31
C ASP A 154 -0.80 -27.70 32.05
N ARG A 155 0.46 -27.24 32.15
CA ARG A 155 1.53 -27.81 32.99
C ARG A 155 2.03 -26.77 33.99
#